data_AF-A0AAD4C5T8-F1
#
_entry.id   AF-A0AAD4C5T8-F1
#
_cell.length_a   1.000
_cell.length_b   1.000
_cell.length_c   1.000
_cell.angle_alpha   90.00
_cell.angle_beta   90.00
_cell.angle_gamma   90.00
#
_symmetry.space_group_name_H-M   'P 1'
#
loop_
_entity.id
_entity.type
_entity.pdbx_description
1 polymer ?
#
loop_
_entity_poly.entity_id
_entity_poly.type
_entity_poly.pdbx_seq_one_letter_code
_entity_poly.pdbx_strand_id
1 'polypeptide(L)'
;MRSAEQVLSLHVYRIGGFLGDDRIIKAQDKITDMYYLKGSRGDTQWQFTLHADGPNGAIICRVSSGYIGPPLICDVSPGSILVDITSERRPFHLERRRGTPEGTRWFRGPDDKDYHWRFSTHLWRDDMQCLNAEGEIMATYRATAMAISKDGELCIYPSGQFMINLLVATSLAMRTPNH
;
A
#
# COMPACT_ATOMS: atom_id res chain seq x y z
N MET A 1 5.10 -25.26 -23.28
CA MET A 1 4.13 -24.15 -23.19
C MET A 1 4.44 -23.38 -21.92
N ARG A 2 5.03 -22.18 -22.01
CA ARG A 2 5.18 -21.29 -20.85
C ARG A 2 3.82 -20.63 -20.64
N SER A 3 3.21 -20.84 -19.48
CA SER A 3 2.05 -20.06 -19.05
C SER A 3 2.46 -18.60 -19.15
N ALA A 4 1.71 -17.79 -19.89
CA ALA A 4 1.96 -16.35 -19.91
C ALA A 4 1.69 -15.85 -18.49
N GLU A 5 2.74 -15.51 -17.76
CA GLU A 5 2.61 -14.99 -16.41
C GLU A 5 1.79 -13.70 -16.46
N GLN A 6 0.56 -13.77 -15.95
CA GLN A 6 -0.41 -12.69 -16.09
C GLN A 6 -0.24 -11.68 -14.96
N VAL A 7 -0.25 -10.39 -15.31
CA VAL A 7 -0.27 -9.29 -14.33
C VAL A 7 -1.58 -9.37 -13.53
N LEU A 8 -1.48 -9.39 -12.20
CA LEU A 8 -2.64 -9.36 -11.32
C LEU A 8 -3.10 -7.91 -11.15
N SER A 9 -4.36 -7.62 -11.52
CA SER A 9 -4.96 -6.29 -11.32
C SER A 9 -5.99 -6.33 -10.19
N LEU A 10 -5.85 -5.41 -9.25
CA LEU A 10 -6.71 -5.22 -8.09
C LEU A 10 -7.27 -3.80 -8.09
N HIS A 11 -8.59 -3.67 -8.07
CA HIS A 11 -9.28 -2.39 -8.12
C HIS A 11 -9.71 -1.92 -6.73
N VAL A 12 -9.31 -0.70 -6.36
CA VAL A 12 -9.57 -0.13 -5.02
C VAL A 12 -10.73 0.85 -5.08
N TYR A 13 -11.71 0.67 -4.20
CA TYR A 13 -12.90 1.51 -4.11
C TYR A 13 -13.12 2.03 -2.68
N ARG A 14 -13.61 3.27 -2.54
CA ARG A 14 -14.04 3.85 -1.26
C ARG A 14 -15.40 3.32 -0.85
N ILE A 15 -15.54 3.06 0.45
CA ILE A 15 -16.82 2.82 1.10
C ILE A 15 -17.09 3.98 2.07
N GLY A 16 -18.31 4.53 2.06
CA GLY A 16 -18.69 5.64 2.94
C GLY A 16 -18.46 7.05 2.38
N GLY A 17 -18.23 7.20 1.07
CA GLY A 17 -18.10 8.50 0.40
C GLY A 17 -16.72 9.13 0.54
N PHE A 18 -16.63 10.46 0.33
CA PHE A 18 -15.34 11.16 0.22
C PHE A 18 -14.49 11.10 1.50
N LEU A 19 -15.14 11.03 2.68
CA LEU A 19 -14.52 10.96 4.01
C LEU A 19 -14.37 9.54 4.56
N GLY A 20 -14.84 8.53 3.82
CA GLY A 20 -14.71 7.14 4.27
C GLY A 20 -13.24 6.72 4.28
N ASP A 21 -12.83 6.02 5.33
CA ASP A 21 -11.50 5.40 5.44
C ASP A 21 -11.49 3.94 4.99
N ASP A 22 -12.66 3.32 4.93
CA ASP A 22 -12.81 1.93 4.52
C ASP A 22 -12.67 1.79 3.00
N ARG A 23 -12.03 0.70 2.57
CA ARG A 23 -11.86 0.38 1.15
C ARG A 23 -12.27 -1.05 0.87
N ILE A 24 -12.78 -1.27 -0.32
CA ILE A 24 -12.94 -2.60 -0.88
C ILE A 24 -12.03 -2.77 -2.08
N ILE A 25 -11.29 -3.87 -2.10
CA ILE A 25 -10.33 -4.21 -3.12
C ILE A 25 -10.91 -5.41 -3.87
N LYS A 26 -11.22 -5.20 -5.14
CA LYS A 26 -11.83 -6.20 -6.00
C LYS A 26 -10.81 -6.78 -6.98
N ALA A 27 -11.05 -8.01 -7.42
CA ALA A 27 -10.28 -8.64 -8.49
C ALA A 27 -10.48 -7.92 -9.84
N GLN A 28 -9.77 -8.39 -10.86
CA GLN A 28 -9.83 -7.85 -12.23
C GLN A 28 -11.26 -7.87 -12.83
N ASP A 29 -12.10 -8.81 -12.41
CA ASP A 29 -13.51 -8.88 -12.83
C ASP A 29 -14.39 -7.75 -12.25
N LYS A 30 -13.86 -6.97 -11.28
CA LYS A 30 -14.54 -5.88 -10.55
C LYS A 30 -15.81 -6.34 -9.81
N ILE A 31 -15.96 -7.65 -9.61
CA ILE A 31 -17.09 -8.27 -8.92
C ILE A 31 -16.58 -8.93 -7.65
N THR A 32 -15.58 -9.79 -7.77
CA THR A 32 -15.03 -10.59 -6.68
C THR A 32 -14.28 -9.72 -5.67
N ASP A 33 -14.70 -9.77 -4.42
CA ASP A 33 -14.03 -9.09 -3.31
C ASP A 33 -12.81 -9.89 -2.88
N MET A 34 -11.63 -9.30 -3.03
CA MET A 34 -10.36 -9.91 -2.64
C MET A 34 -9.95 -9.47 -1.24
N TYR A 35 -10.11 -8.17 -0.95
CA TYR A 35 -9.76 -7.61 0.34
C TYR A 35 -10.75 -6.53 0.79
N TYR A 36 -10.89 -6.40 2.09
CA TYR A 36 -11.56 -5.26 2.73
C TYR A 36 -10.59 -4.57 3.68
N LEU A 37 -10.39 -3.27 3.49
CA LEU A 37 -9.64 -2.43 4.40
C LEU A 37 -10.63 -1.74 5.33
N LYS A 38 -10.41 -1.90 6.64
CA LYS A 38 -11.10 -1.17 7.69
C LYS A 38 -10.17 -0.15 8.31
N GLY A 39 -10.42 1.13 8.06
CA GLY A 39 -9.57 2.21 8.51
C GLY A 39 -10.02 2.80 9.84
N SER A 40 -9.06 3.26 10.63
CA SER A 40 -9.30 3.99 11.86
C SER A 40 -8.24 5.07 12.02
N ARG A 41 -8.68 6.33 12.10
CA ARG A 41 -7.82 7.48 12.32
C ARG A 41 -8.10 8.12 13.67
N GLY A 42 -7.03 8.53 14.33
CA GLY A 42 -7.06 9.51 15.42
C GLY A 42 -6.21 10.73 15.05
N ASP A 43 -6.12 11.69 15.96
CA ASP A 43 -5.51 12.99 15.69
C ASP A 43 -4.00 12.92 15.37
N THR A 44 -3.31 11.90 15.88
CA THR A 44 -1.84 11.77 15.78
C THR A 44 -1.37 10.45 15.18
N GLN A 45 -2.32 9.55 14.86
CA GLN A 45 -2.03 8.20 14.40
C GLN A 45 -3.16 7.71 13.51
N TRP A 46 -2.82 6.84 12.57
CA TRP A 46 -3.80 6.05 11.85
C TRP A 46 -3.40 4.59 11.86
N GLN A 47 -4.42 3.74 11.76
CA GLN A 47 -4.26 2.30 11.62
C GLN A 47 -5.33 1.77 10.67
N PHE A 48 -5.05 0.64 10.03
CA PHE A 48 -6.08 -0.12 9.35
C PHE A 48 -5.83 -1.62 9.48
N THR A 49 -6.91 -2.39 9.35
CA THR A 49 -6.86 -3.84 9.19
C THR A 49 -7.25 -4.20 7.77
N LEU A 50 -6.55 -5.18 7.19
CA LEU A 50 -6.92 -5.77 5.90
C LEU A 50 -7.51 -7.16 6.15
N HIS A 51 -8.68 -7.41 5.58
CA HIS A 51 -9.43 -8.64 5.70
C HIS A 51 -9.47 -9.36 4.35
N ALA A 52 -9.38 -10.69 4.36
CA ALA A 52 -9.62 -11.53 3.17
C ALA A 52 -11.10 -11.50 2.79
N ASP A 53 -11.43 -11.60 1.50
CA ASP A 53 -12.78 -11.95 1.02
C ASP A 53 -13.94 -11.08 1.55
N GLY A 54 -13.67 -9.83 1.95
CA GLY A 54 -14.68 -8.87 2.41
C GLY A 54 -14.62 -8.50 3.91
N PRO A 55 -15.61 -7.75 4.42
CA PRO A 55 -15.55 -7.12 5.75
C PRO A 55 -15.55 -8.09 6.94
N ASN A 56 -16.08 -9.30 6.73
CA ASN A 56 -16.19 -10.33 7.76
C ASN A 56 -15.11 -11.41 7.65
N GLY A 57 -14.21 -11.33 6.67
CA GLY A 57 -13.18 -12.35 6.51
C GLY A 57 -12.00 -12.17 7.45
N ALA A 58 -11.09 -13.15 7.37
CA ALA A 58 -9.95 -13.24 8.27
C ALA A 58 -8.99 -12.06 8.11
N ILE A 59 -8.41 -11.59 9.21
CA ILE A 59 -7.43 -10.49 9.19
C ILE A 59 -6.12 -11.00 8.60
N ILE A 60 -5.71 -10.42 7.47
CA ILE A 60 -4.47 -10.71 6.76
C ILE A 60 -3.33 -9.86 7.31
N CYS A 61 -3.58 -8.56 7.53
CA CYS A 61 -2.56 -7.67 8.06
C CYS A 61 -3.15 -6.53 8.89
N ARG A 62 -2.30 -5.99 9.76
CA ARG A 62 -2.51 -4.75 10.50
C ARG A 62 -1.44 -3.76 10.09
N VAL A 63 -1.86 -2.53 9.81
CA VAL A 63 -0.93 -1.45 9.46
C VAL A 63 -1.17 -0.30 10.42
N SER A 64 -0.09 0.29 10.94
CA SER A 64 -0.16 1.45 11.81
C SER A 64 0.98 2.43 11.53
N SER A 65 0.69 3.71 11.69
CA SER A 65 1.67 4.79 11.61
C SER A 65 1.60 5.63 12.89
N GLY A 66 2.75 5.82 13.53
CA GLY A 66 2.91 6.73 14.66
C GLY A 66 3.26 8.15 14.21
N TYR A 67 2.71 9.13 14.92
CA TYR A 67 2.98 10.58 14.89
C TYR A 67 2.92 11.29 13.53
N ILE A 68 1.88 12.10 13.38
CA ILE A 68 1.65 13.06 12.30
C ILE A 68 1.60 14.46 12.94
N GLY A 69 2.76 15.02 13.25
CA GLY A 69 2.88 16.43 13.59
C GLY A 69 3.79 17.13 12.59
N PRO A 70 3.72 18.47 12.47
CA PRO A 70 4.78 19.21 11.79
C PRO A 70 6.12 18.79 12.40
N PRO A 71 7.21 18.70 11.61
CA PRO A 71 8.51 18.32 12.13
C PRO A 71 8.81 19.18 13.35
N LEU A 72 8.79 18.59 14.55
CA LEU A 72 9.35 19.25 15.72
C LEU A 72 10.78 19.59 15.34
N ILE A 73 11.22 20.80 15.65
CA ILE A 73 12.47 21.44 15.18
C ILE A 73 13.73 20.57 15.41
N CYS A 74 13.61 19.45 16.13
CA CYS A 74 14.68 18.51 16.42
C CYS A 74 14.41 17.03 16.05
N ASP A 75 13.29 16.65 15.39
CA ASP A 75 13.00 15.23 15.10
C ASP A 75 12.83 14.96 13.60
N VAL A 76 13.91 14.43 12.99
CA VAL A 76 14.08 14.32 11.52
C VAL A 76 13.82 12.90 11.03
N SER A 77 12.88 12.18 11.63
CA SER A 77 12.47 10.86 11.14
C SER A 77 10.96 10.70 11.30
N PRO A 78 10.16 11.05 10.27
CA PRO A 78 8.77 10.63 10.24
C PRO A 78 8.71 9.13 10.50
N GLY A 79 7.92 8.72 11.50
CA GLY A 79 7.91 7.35 12.01
C GLY A 79 7.77 6.31 10.90
N SER A 80 8.38 5.14 11.12
CA SER A 80 8.17 3.98 10.26
C SER A 80 6.69 3.60 10.29
N ILE A 81 6.12 3.30 9.14
CA ILE A 81 4.81 2.62 9.10
C ILE A 81 5.08 1.15 9.40
N LEU A 82 4.43 0.61 10.41
CA LEU A 82 4.51 -0.79 10.78
C LEU A 82 3.45 -1.57 9.99
N VAL A 83 3.86 -2.68 9.37
CA VAL A 83 2.98 -3.60 8.67
C VAL A 83 3.17 -4.99 9.26
N ASP A 84 2.17 -5.49 9.97
CA ASP A 84 2.16 -6.82 10.58
C ASP A 84 1.27 -7.75 9.75
N ILE A 85 1.87 -8.73 9.07
CA ILE A 85 1.15 -9.70 8.24
C ILE A 85 0.98 -10.99 9.05
N THR A 86 -0.25 -11.46 9.21
CA THR A 86 -0.60 -12.62 10.05
C THR A 86 0.16 -13.90 9.67
N SER A 87 0.47 -14.10 8.39
CA SER A 87 1.22 -15.26 7.90
C SER A 87 2.73 -15.17 8.11
N GLU A 88 3.24 -14.00 8.48
CA GLU A 88 4.66 -13.70 8.59
C GLU A 88 5.08 -13.63 10.05
N ARG A 89 6.30 -14.06 10.35
CA ARG A 89 6.80 -14.13 11.74
C ARG A 89 7.31 -12.79 12.28
N ARG A 90 7.50 -11.81 11.40
CA ARG A 90 8.10 -10.52 11.73
C ARG A 90 7.30 -9.38 11.11
N PRO A 91 7.22 -8.23 11.78
CA PRO A 91 6.66 -7.04 11.17
C PRO A 91 7.60 -6.52 10.07
N PHE A 92 7.00 -5.83 9.11
CA PHE A 92 7.67 -5.06 8.09
C PHE A 92 7.65 -3.59 8.45
N HIS A 93 8.73 -2.89 8.13
CA HIS A 93 8.87 -1.46 8.39
C HIS A 93 8.95 -0.73 7.05
N LEU A 94 8.05 0.23 6.86
CA LEU A 94 8.03 1.09 5.69
C LEU A 94 8.56 2.48 6.08
N GLU A 95 9.82 2.71 5.74
CA GLU A 95 10.67 3.78 6.28
C GLU A 95 11.03 4.82 5.22
N ARG A 96 11.27 6.07 5.65
CA ARG A 96 11.89 7.09 4.80
C ARG A 96 13.39 7.12 5.06
N ARG A 97 14.20 7.07 4.00
CA ARG A 97 15.66 7.26 4.09
C ARG A 97 16.01 8.74 3.90
N ARG A 98 17.09 9.21 4.53
CA ARG A 98 17.55 10.61 4.38
C ARG A 98 18.10 10.85 2.97
N GLY A 99 17.86 12.05 2.43
CA GLY A 99 18.44 12.49 1.15
C GLY A 99 17.75 11.95 -0.09
N THR A 100 16.56 11.36 0.05
CA THR A 100 15.83 10.75 -1.06
C THR A 100 14.60 11.57 -1.46
N PRO A 101 14.06 11.42 -2.69
CA PRO A 101 12.89 12.17 -3.14
C PRO A 101 11.72 12.05 -2.16
N GLU A 102 11.03 13.17 -1.94
CA GLU A 102 9.87 13.24 -1.06
C GLU A 102 8.84 12.15 -1.40
N GLY A 103 8.35 11.46 -0.37
CA GLY A 103 7.37 10.39 -0.54
C GLY A 103 7.93 9.02 -0.86
N THR A 104 9.24 8.85 -1.11
CA THR A 104 9.83 7.51 -1.28
C THR A 104 9.88 6.77 0.06
N ARG A 105 9.47 5.51 0.08
CA ARG A 105 9.57 4.65 1.28
C ARG A 105 10.14 3.27 0.96
N TRP A 106 11.04 2.79 1.82
CA TRP A 106 11.71 1.49 1.71
C TRP A 106 11.11 0.49 2.68
N PHE A 107 11.12 -0.77 2.28
CA PHE A 107 10.81 -1.90 3.14
C PHE A 107 11.64 -3.11 2.71
N ARG A 108 11.80 -4.07 3.61
CA ARG A 108 12.43 -5.36 3.30
C ARG A 108 11.35 -6.39 3.00
N GLY A 109 11.48 -7.16 1.92
CA GLY A 109 10.53 -8.21 1.55
C GLY A 109 10.64 -9.47 2.41
N PRO A 110 9.75 -10.47 2.20
CA PRO A 110 9.86 -11.76 2.86
C PRO A 110 11.08 -12.58 2.41
N ASP A 111 11.68 -12.22 1.27
CA ASP A 111 12.92 -12.76 0.73
C ASP A 111 14.19 -12.03 1.23
N ASP A 112 14.06 -11.20 2.27
CA ASP A 112 15.13 -10.38 2.84
C ASP A 112 15.76 -9.33 1.90
N LYS A 113 15.16 -9.09 0.73
CA LYS A 113 15.63 -8.06 -0.20
C LYS A 113 14.98 -6.70 0.04
N ASP A 114 15.66 -5.64 -0.40
CA ASP A 114 15.17 -4.28 -0.29
C ASP A 114 14.24 -3.93 -1.46
N TYR A 115 13.10 -3.32 -1.11
CA TYR A 115 12.12 -2.79 -2.04
C TYR A 115 11.78 -1.35 -1.66
N HIS A 116 11.27 -0.58 -2.61
CA HIS A 116 10.81 0.77 -2.32
C HIS A 116 9.62 1.20 -3.18
N TRP A 117 8.72 1.95 -2.57
CA TRP A 117 7.69 2.71 -3.25
C TRP A 117 8.19 4.10 -3.56
N ARG A 118 7.98 4.55 -4.80
CA ARG A 118 8.20 5.95 -5.21
C ARG A 118 7.04 6.44 -6.06
N PHE A 119 6.77 7.74 -6.00
CA PHE A 119 5.82 8.38 -6.91
C PHE A 119 6.43 8.51 -8.31
N SER A 120 5.61 8.33 -9.34
CA SER A 120 6.00 8.52 -10.73
C SER A 120 6.30 10.00 -10.99
N THR A 121 7.40 10.27 -11.70
CA THR A 121 7.80 11.64 -12.08
C THR A 121 7.11 12.13 -13.35
N HIS A 122 6.25 11.31 -13.97
CA HIS A 122 5.49 11.71 -15.16
C HIS A 122 4.30 12.62 -14.81
N LEU A 123 3.58 13.09 -15.84
CA LEU A 123 2.53 14.12 -15.77
C LEU A 123 1.42 13.88 -14.70
N TRP A 124 1.28 12.66 -14.18
CA TRP A 124 0.34 12.29 -13.13
C TRP A 124 1.09 11.96 -11.83
N ARG A 125 1.22 12.95 -10.93
CA ARG A 125 1.96 12.84 -9.66
C ARG A 125 1.37 11.85 -8.64
N ASP A 126 0.22 11.25 -8.94
CA ASP A 126 -0.50 10.38 -8.00
C ASP A 126 -0.21 8.88 -8.20
N ASP A 127 0.46 8.50 -9.29
CA ASP A 127 0.85 7.11 -9.55
C ASP A 127 2.10 6.73 -8.77
N MET A 128 2.17 5.47 -8.34
CA MET A 128 3.31 4.93 -7.59
C MET A 128 3.84 3.65 -8.21
N GLN A 129 5.14 3.43 -8.09
CA GLN A 129 5.81 2.20 -8.50
C GLN A 129 6.53 1.60 -7.30
N CYS A 130 6.42 0.28 -7.15
CA CYS A 130 7.25 -0.51 -6.25
C CYS A 130 8.39 -1.12 -7.06
N LEU A 131 9.63 -0.89 -6.65
CA LEU A 131 10.82 -1.41 -7.31
C LEU A 131 11.66 -2.24 -6.34
N ASN A 132 12.35 -3.25 -6.86
CA ASN A 132 13.41 -3.96 -6.15
C ASN A 132 14.74 -3.19 -6.22
N ALA A 133 15.81 -3.77 -5.68
CA ALA A 133 17.15 -3.17 -5.67
C ALA A 133 17.73 -3.00 -7.08
N GLU A 134 17.36 -3.88 -8.01
CA GLU A 134 17.79 -3.87 -9.41
C GLU A 134 17.01 -2.86 -10.28
N GLY A 135 15.97 -2.22 -9.73
CA GLY A 135 15.12 -1.28 -10.45
C GLY A 135 14.02 -1.93 -11.29
N GLU A 136 13.78 -3.22 -11.11
CA GLU A 136 12.64 -3.92 -11.71
C GLU A 136 11.34 -3.54 -10.99
N ILE A 137 10.26 -3.34 -11.75
CA ILE A 137 8.96 -2.94 -11.22
C ILE A 137 8.22 -4.19 -10.73
N MET A 138 8.00 -4.27 -9.42
CA MET A 138 7.24 -5.34 -8.77
C MET A 138 5.73 -5.07 -8.81
N ALA A 139 5.35 -3.79 -8.68
CA ALA A 139 3.97 -3.36 -8.73
C ALA A 139 3.84 -1.90 -9.16
N THR A 140 2.66 -1.53 -9.63
CA THR A 140 2.29 -0.16 -9.95
C THR A 140 0.91 0.13 -9.39
N TYR A 141 0.78 1.21 -8.62
CA TYR A 141 -0.50 1.74 -8.19
C TYR A 141 -0.85 2.94 -9.05
N ARG A 142 -1.98 2.87 -9.76
CA ARG A 142 -2.51 3.97 -10.57
C ARG A 142 -3.66 4.63 -9.83
N ALA A 143 -3.49 5.89 -9.45
CA ALA A 143 -4.56 6.61 -8.80
C ALA A 143 -5.62 7.02 -9.83
N THR A 144 -6.90 6.92 -9.47
CA THR A 144 -7.97 7.44 -10.33
C THR A 144 -8.33 8.85 -9.87
N ALA A 145 -7.86 9.86 -10.62
CA ALA A 145 -8.28 11.24 -10.39
C ALA A 145 -9.75 11.42 -10.78
N MET A 146 -10.50 12.23 -10.00
CA MET A 146 -11.89 12.64 -10.28
C MET A 146 -12.96 11.51 -10.30
N ALA A 147 -12.69 10.33 -9.76
CA ALA A 147 -13.72 9.31 -9.57
C ALA A 147 -14.41 9.43 -8.21
N ILE A 148 -15.74 9.32 -8.19
CA ILE A 148 -16.57 9.42 -6.97
C ILE A 148 -16.25 8.27 -6.00
N SER A 149 -16.03 7.06 -6.52
CA SER A 149 -15.90 5.85 -5.71
C SER A 149 -14.63 5.02 -5.97
N LYS A 150 -13.98 5.13 -7.14
CA LYS A 150 -12.74 4.38 -7.44
C LYS A 150 -11.53 5.20 -7.00
N ASP A 151 -10.68 4.60 -6.18
CA ASP A 151 -9.44 5.24 -5.70
C ASP A 151 -8.24 4.93 -6.56
N GLY A 152 -8.23 3.76 -7.18
CA GLY A 152 -7.11 3.38 -8.01
C GLY A 152 -7.14 1.91 -8.41
N GLU A 153 -6.00 1.50 -8.92
CA GLU A 153 -5.75 0.16 -9.41
C GLU A 153 -4.31 -0.22 -9.09
N LEU A 154 -4.16 -1.33 -8.38
CA LEU A 154 -2.86 -1.94 -8.09
C LEU A 154 -2.62 -3.07 -9.08
N CYS A 155 -1.60 -2.90 -9.92
CA CYS A 155 -1.12 -3.93 -10.83
C CYS A 155 0.14 -4.58 -10.24
N ILE A 156 0.12 -5.88 -9.98
CA ILE A 156 1.25 -6.65 -9.46
C ILE A 156 1.82 -7.52 -10.59
N TYR A 157 3.09 -7.30 -10.90
CA TYR A 157 3.80 -8.06 -11.92
C TYR A 157 4.17 -9.46 -11.39
N PRO A 158 4.37 -10.46 -12.27
CA PRO A 158 4.68 -11.82 -11.85
C PRO A 158 5.81 -11.94 -10.82
N SER A 159 6.89 -11.18 -10.99
CA SER A 159 8.02 -11.14 -10.07
C SER A 159 7.67 -10.65 -8.67
N GLY A 160 6.59 -9.87 -8.50
CA GLY A 160 6.08 -9.40 -7.20
C GLY A 160 5.00 -10.30 -6.58
N GLN A 161 4.48 -11.31 -7.28
CA GLN A 161 3.31 -12.07 -6.82
C GLN A 161 3.56 -12.91 -5.56
N PHE A 162 4.81 -13.26 -5.26
CA PHE A 162 5.15 -13.98 -4.03
C PHE A 162 4.88 -13.15 -2.77
N MET A 163 4.72 -11.82 -2.88
CA MET A 163 4.50 -10.90 -1.77
C MET A 163 3.22 -10.05 -1.94
N ILE A 164 2.18 -10.59 -2.58
CA ILE A 164 0.92 -9.86 -2.88
C ILE A 164 0.36 -9.13 -1.65
N ASN A 165 0.20 -9.81 -0.51
CA ASN A 165 -0.39 -9.21 0.69
C ASN A 165 0.43 -8.02 1.20
N LEU A 166 1.76 -8.10 1.12
CA LEU A 166 2.66 -7.01 1.49
C LEU A 166 2.54 -5.83 0.52
N LEU A 167 2.46 -6.10 -0.78
CA LEU A 167 2.28 -5.06 -1.82
C LEU A 167 0.91 -4.35 -1.70
N VAL A 168 -0.15 -5.10 -1.42
CA VAL A 168 -1.48 -4.54 -1.12
C VAL A 168 -1.41 -3.66 0.12
N ALA A 169 -0.89 -4.17 1.23
CA ALA A 169 -0.79 -3.42 2.49
C ALA A 169 0.05 -2.14 2.35
N THR A 170 1.24 -2.25 1.78
CA THR A 170 2.17 -1.11 1.65
C THR A 170 1.69 -0.07 0.63
N SER A 171 1.06 -0.47 -0.48
CA SER A 171 0.47 0.49 -1.42
C SER A 171 -0.68 1.28 -0.80
N LEU A 172 -1.55 0.63 -0.02
CA LEU A 172 -2.63 1.29 0.71
C LEU A 172 -2.07 2.22 1.79
N ALA A 173 -1.05 1.79 2.53
CA ALA A 173 -0.35 2.60 3.51
C ALA A 173 0.26 3.88 2.92
N MET A 174 0.84 3.79 1.72
CA MET A 174 1.37 4.94 0.99
C MET A 174 0.28 5.93 0.55
N ARG A 175 -0.96 5.46 0.35
CA ARG A 175 -2.11 6.27 -0.06
C ARG A 175 -2.94 6.80 1.10
N THR A 176 -2.72 6.31 2.32
CA THR A 176 -3.31 6.88 3.53
C THR A 176 -2.56 8.17 3.87
N PRO A 177 -3.19 9.35 3.77
CA PRO A 177 -2.54 10.62 4.03
C PRO A 177 -2.00 10.67 5.48
N ASN A 178 -0.76 11.14 5.62
CA ASN A 178 -0.32 11.77 6.85
C ASN A 178 -0.78 13.23 6.76
N HIS A 179 -1.67 13.66 7.63
CA HIS A 179 -2.17 15.04 7.68
C HIS A 179 -1.04 16.09 7.81
#